data_AF-X1BZV4-F1
#
_entry.id   AF-X1BZV4-F1
#
_cell.length_a   1.000
_cell.length_b   1.000
_cell.length_c   1.000
_cell.angle_alpha   90.00
_cell.angle_beta   90.00
_cell.angle_gamma   90.00
#
_symmetry.space_group_name_H-M   'P 1'
#
loop_
_entity.id
_entity.type
_entity.pdbx_description
1 polymer ?
#
loop_
_entity_poly.entity_id
_entity_poly.type
_entity_poly.pdbx_seq_one_letter_code
_entity_poly.pdbx_strand_id
1 'polypeptide(L)'
;MNIKKVGGSGSAKFDQIMDHTRKSFDFIHQEIGIIEPEIIILGISWKEVRTELFPNLEWKNSGYDIAIAKYKKSKVIDFYHPSSRNAPSAAYSLLQNIIRSKPFMEL
;
A
#
# COMPACT_ATOMS: atom_id res chain seq x y z
N MET A 1 -8.59 -3.96 5.61
CA MET A 1 -9.70 -3.03 5.28
C MET A 1 -10.48 -3.56 4.07
N ASN A 2 -11.73 -4.02 4.26
CA ASN A 2 -12.60 -4.45 3.15
C ASN A 2 -13.61 -3.34 2.83
N ILE A 3 -13.36 -2.58 1.76
CA ILE A 3 -14.30 -1.57 1.27
C ILE A 3 -15.28 -2.28 0.31
N LYS A 4 -16.48 -2.59 0.79
CA LYS A 4 -17.55 -3.12 -0.08
C LYS A 4 -18.02 -2.00 -1.02
N LYS A 5 -17.62 -2.06 -2.30
CA LYS A 5 -18.16 -1.18 -3.34
C LYS A 5 -19.48 -1.76 -3.84
N VAL A 6 -20.56 -0.99 -3.75
CA VAL A 6 -21.84 -1.31 -4.39
C VAL A 6 -21.72 -0.88 -5.86
N GLY A 7 -22.04 -1.78 -6.79
CA GLY A 7 -21.91 -1.54 -8.22
C GLY A 7 -22.81 -0.39 -8.70
N GLY A 8 -22.23 0.59 -9.40
CA GLY A 8 -22.99 1.64 -10.11
C GLY A 8 -22.27 2.97 -10.25
N SER A 9 -21.72 3.54 -9.18
CA SER A 9 -21.18 4.92 -9.21
C SER A 9 -20.43 5.31 -7.93
N GLY A 10 -19.81 4.35 -7.23
CA GLY A 10 -19.10 4.62 -5.98
C GLY A 10 -17.69 5.16 -6.23
N SER A 11 -17.53 6.47 -6.42
CA SER A 11 -16.25 7.09 -6.12
C SER A 11 -16.01 6.96 -4.62
N ALA A 12 -14.89 6.37 -4.23
CA ALA A 12 -14.47 6.45 -2.83
C ALA A 12 -14.23 7.92 -2.52
N LYS A 13 -14.93 8.47 -1.52
CA LYS A 13 -14.68 9.85 -1.08
C LYS A 13 -13.43 9.85 -0.21
N PHE A 14 -12.50 10.74 -0.53
CA PHE A 14 -11.24 10.87 0.21
C PHE A 14 -11.47 10.97 1.73
N ASP A 15 -12.38 11.84 2.17
CA ASP A 15 -12.68 12.05 3.59
C ASP A 15 -13.17 10.77 4.29
N GLN A 16 -13.97 9.95 3.61
CA GLN A 16 -14.48 8.69 4.17
C GLN A 16 -13.36 7.67 4.32
N ILE A 17 -12.46 7.60 3.35
CA ILE A 17 -11.29 6.72 3.45
C ILE A 17 -10.36 7.20 4.54
N MET A 18 -10.10 8.50 4.64
CA MET A 18 -9.27 9.07 5.70
C MET A 18 -9.85 8.80 7.09
N ASP A 19 -11.15 9.04 7.29
CA ASP A 19 -11.86 8.75 8.53
C ASP A 19 -11.78 7.26 8.89
N HIS A 20 -11.98 6.37 7.92
CA HIS A 20 -11.89 4.94 8.16
C HIS A 20 -10.46 4.48 8.44
N THR A 21 -9.46 5.06 7.78
CA THR A 21 -8.03 4.82 8.06
C THR A 21 -7.70 5.19 9.50
N ARG A 22 -8.14 6.37 9.97
CA ARG A 22 -7.95 6.80 11.37
C ARG A 22 -8.60 5.85 12.35
N LYS A 23 -9.86 5.49 12.13
CA LYS A 23 -10.60 4.56 12.99
C LYS A 23 -9.99 3.16 13.04
N SER A 24 -9.32 2.75 11.97
CA SER A 24 -8.75 1.41 11.84
C SER A 24 -7.25 1.37 12.14
N PHE A 25 -6.62 2.51 12.46
CA PHE A 25 -5.17 2.64 12.56
C PHE A 25 -4.58 1.64 13.56
N ASP A 26 -5.04 1.67 14.81
CA ASP A 26 -4.55 0.78 15.86
C ASP A 26 -4.76 -0.69 15.52
N PHE A 27 -5.94 -1.01 14.98
CA PHE A 27 -6.29 -2.36 14.58
C PHE A 27 -5.37 -2.90 13.48
N ILE A 28 -5.12 -2.12 12.42
CA ILE A 28 -4.22 -2.52 11.33
C ILE A 28 -2.79 -2.71 11.85
N HIS A 29 -2.31 -1.83 12.72
CA HIS A 29 -0.98 -1.97 13.29
C HIS A 29 -0.86 -3.16 14.25
N GLN A 30 -1.93 -3.51 14.96
CA GLN A 30 -2.01 -4.75 15.72
C GLN A 30 -1.95 -5.97 14.81
N GLU A 31 -2.71 -6.00 13.71
CA GLU A 31 -2.66 -7.10 12.74
C GLU A 31 -1.25 -7.27 12.15
N ILE A 32 -0.58 -6.16 11.76
CA ILE A 32 0.80 -6.20 11.28
C ILE A 32 1.74 -6.74 12.37
N GLY A 33 1.53 -6.35 13.63
CA GLY A 33 2.32 -6.84 14.76
C GLY A 33 2.12 -8.32 15.06
N ILE A 34 0.93 -8.87 14.83
CA ILE A 34 0.62 -10.30 15.03
C ILE A 34 1.15 -11.14 13.87
N ILE A 35 0.94 -10.68 12.64
CA ILE A 35 1.30 -11.43 11.43
C ILE A 35 2.82 -11.36 11.18
N GLU A 36 3.48 -10.28 11.62
CA GLU A 36 4.90 -9.98 11.35
C GLU A 36 5.31 -10.20 9.88
N PRO A 37 4.63 -9.56 8.91
CA PRO A 37 4.87 -9.83 7.49
C PRO A 37 6.26 -9.36 7.06
N GLU A 38 6.92 -10.11 6.19
CA GLU A 38 8.18 -9.66 5.56
C GLU A 38 7.93 -8.53 4.54
N ILE A 39 6.79 -8.59 3.85
CA ILE A 39 6.40 -7.62 2.83
C ILE A 39 4.95 -7.18 3.06
N ILE A 40 4.71 -5.87 3.04
CA ILE A 40 3.39 -5.25 3.10
C ILE A 40 3.12 -4.60 1.74
N ILE A 41 2.04 -5.00 1.08
CA ILE A 41 1.62 -4.40 -0.19
C ILE A 41 0.38 -3.54 0.07
N LEU A 42 0.51 -2.25 -0.19
CA LEU A 42 -0.60 -1.31 -0.16
C LEU A 42 -1.16 -1.16 -1.57
N GLY A 43 -2.44 -0.78 -1.65
CA GLY A 43 -3.10 -0.36 -2.88
C GLY A 43 -3.64 1.06 -2.74
N ILE A 44 -2.94 1.93 -2.01
CA ILE A 44 -3.46 3.22 -1.56
C ILE A 44 -2.89 4.31 -2.47
N SER A 45 -3.62 4.63 -3.55
CA SER A 45 -3.17 5.65 -4.50
C SER A 45 -3.11 7.09 -3.94
N TRP A 46 -3.56 7.32 -2.71
CA TRP A 46 -3.52 8.62 -2.04
C TRP A 46 -2.42 8.68 -1.00
N LYS A 47 -1.42 9.54 -1.26
CA LYS A 47 -0.22 9.71 -0.43
C LYS A 47 -0.57 10.11 1.01
N GLU A 48 -1.61 10.91 1.18
CA GLU A 48 -2.09 11.39 2.47
C GLU A 48 -2.60 10.24 3.33
N VAL A 49 -3.40 9.33 2.74
CA VAL A 49 -3.93 8.16 3.45
C VAL A 49 -2.81 7.20 3.81
N ARG A 50 -1.85 7.01 2.91
CA ARG A 50 -0.66 6.21 3.18
C ARG A 50 0.19 6.80 4.30
N THR A 51 0.34 8.12 4.31
CA THR A 51 1.10 8.83 5.36
C THR A 51 0.37 8.76 6.69
N GLU A 52 -0.96 8.87 6.71
CA GLU A 52 -1.74 8.66 7.94
C GLU A 52 -1.54 7.25 8.51
N LEU A 53 -1.54 6.23 7.65
CA LEU A 53 -1.33 4.84 8.07
C LEU A 53 0.14 4.55 8.43
N PHE A 54 1.09 5.32 7.90
CA PHE A 54 2.51 5.11 8.13
C PHE A 54 3.25 6.46 8.26
N PRO A 55 3.06 7.20 9.37
CA PRO A 55 3.46 8.60 9.48
C PRO A 55 4.98 8.82 9.50
N ASN A 56 5.74 7.83 9.94
CA ASN A 56 7.19 7.94 10.13
C ASN A 56 7.99 7.16 9.07
N LEU A 57 7.40 6.89 7.90
CA LEU A 57 8.08 6.19 6.82
C LEU A 57 8.74 7.15 5.83
N GLU A 58 10.02 6.93 5.59
CA GLU A 58 10.75 7.53 4.48
C GLU A 58 10.46 6.76 3.19
N TRP A 59 9.60 7.34 2.35
CA TRP A 59 9.25 6.76 1.07
C TRP A 59 10.30 7.06 0.00
N LYS A 60 10.78 6.02 -0.67
CA LYS A 60 11.73 6.08 -1.79
C LYS A 60 11.09 5.56 -3.06
N ASN A 61 11.58 5.98 -4.22
CA ASN A 61 11.15 5.41 -5.49
C ASN A 61 11.86 4.07 -5.72
N SER A 62 11.12 3.06 -6.18
CA SER A 62 11.65 1.73 -6.51
C SER A 62 12.46 1.66 -7.80
N GLY A 63 12.48 2.72 -8.61
CA GLY A 63 12.94 2.76 -10.00
C GLY A 63 11.83 2.56 -11.04
N TYR A 64 10.59 2.29 -10.58
CA TYR A 64 9.44 1.97 -11.42
C TYR A 64 8.21 2.85 -11.14
N ASP A 65 8.44 4.06 -10.62
CA ASP A 65 7.37 4.99 -10.19
C ASP A 65 6.41 4.40 -9.14
N ILE A 66 6.92 3.47 -8.34
CA ILE A 66 6.24 2.88 -7.18
C ILE A 66 7.03 3.24 -5.93
N ALA A 67 6.33 3.74 -4.92
CA ALA A 67 6.93 4.10 -3.64
C ALA A 67 7.16 2.87 -2.77
N ILE A 68 8.33 2.80 -2.14
CA ILE A 68 8.75 1.73 -1.25
C ILE A 68 9.32 2.33 0.04
N ALA A 69 9.20 1.61 1.15
CA ALA A 69 9.72 2.06 2.45
C ALA A 69 10.05 0.87 3.35
N LYS A 70 10.85 1.12 4.40
CA LYS A 70 11.16 0.13 5.45
C LYS A 70 10.31 0.40 6.68
N TYR A 71 9.46 -0.55 7.07
CA TYR A 71 8.65 -0.49 8.29
C TYR A 71 9.05 -1.57 9.26
N LYS A 72 9.83 -1.22 10.30
CA LYS A 72 10.41 -2.20 11.24
C LYS A 72 11.19 -3.28 10.46
N LYS A 73 10.80 -4.56 10.57
CA LYS A 73 11.37 -5.68 9.82
C LYS A 73 10.77 -5.83 8.42
N SER A 74 9.60 -5.25 8.17
CA SER A 74 8.83 -5.38 6.93
C SER A 74 9.28 -4.38 5.87
N LYS A 75 9.23 -4.78 4.59
CA LYS A 75 9.34 -3.87 3.45
C LYS A 75 7.95 -3.52 2.95
N VAL A 76 7.69 -2.24 2.70
CA VAL A 76 6.38 -1.75 2.26
C VAL A 76 6.46 -1.33 0.80
N ILE A 77 5.46 -1.73 0.01
CA ILE A 77 5.29 -1.34 -1.40
C ILE A 77 3.92 -0.67 -1.54
N ASP A 78 3.90 0.60 -1.97
CA ASP A 78 2.65 1.29 -2.30
C ASP A 78 2.29 1.04 -3.75
N PHE A 79 1.69 -0.13 -3.98
CA PHE A 79 1.41 -0.64 -5.31
C PHE A 79 0.06 -0.15 -5.84
N TYR A 80 -0.28 -0.56 -7.06
CA TYR A 80 -1.55 -0.17 -7.66
C TYR A 80 -2.75 -0.67 -6.87
N HIS A 81 -3.78 0.17 -6.78
CA HIS A 81 -5.07 -0.25 -6.26
C HIS A 81 -5.64 -1.37 -7.15
N PRO A 82 -6.23 -2.46 -6.61
CA PRO A 82 -6.74 -3.58 -7.41
C PRO A 82 -7.78 -3.23 -8.48
N SER A 83 -8.43 -2.05 -8.37
CA SER A 83 -9.34 -1.53 -9.40
C SER A 83 -8.64 -0.81 -10.56
N SER A 84 -7.31 -0.69 -10.55
CA SER A 84 -6.56 -0.25 -11.72
C SER A 84 -6.81 -1.26 -12.84
N ARG A 85 -7.29 -0.81 -14.01
CA ARG A 85 -7.64 -1.67 -15.14
C ARG A 85 -6.41 -2.18 -15.91
N ASN A 86 -5.32 -2.45 -15.20
CA ASN A 86 -4.10 -3.00 -15.76
C ASN A 86 -4.28 -4.52 -15.95
N ALA A 87 -3.72 -5.07 -17.02
CA ALA A 87 -3.69 -6.52 -17.19
C ALA A 87 -2.97 -7.16 -15.99
N PRO A 88 -3.52 -8.21 -15.36
CA PRO A 88 -2.92 -8.83 -14.17
C PRO A 88 -1.47 -9.25 -14.39
N SER A 89 -1.15 -9.82 -15.57
CA SER A 89 0.21 -10.20 -15.95
C SER A 89 1.18 -9.03 -15.91
N ALA A 90 0.79 -7.85 -16.41
CA ALA A 90 1.62 -6.65 -16.37
C ALA A 90 1.85 -6.17 -14.92
N ALA A 91 0.81 -6.20 -14.09
CA ALA A 91 0.92 -5.82 -12.68
C ALA A 91 1.87 -6.76 -11.91
N TYR A 92 1.74 -8.08 -12.09
CA TYR A 92 2.64 -9.04 -11.44
C TYR A 92 4.08 -8.96 -11.96
N SER A 93 4.29 -8.74 -13.26
CA SER A 93 5.62 -8.51 -13.81
C SER A 93 6.27 -7.26 -13.22
N LEU A 94 5.51 -6.17 -13.06
CA LEU A 94 6.00 -4.97 -12.40
C LEU A 94 6.36 -5.22 -10.94
N LEU A 95 5.48 -5.89 -10.19
CA LEU A 95 5.73 -6.22 -8.79
C LEU A 95 7.00 -7.09 -8.64
N GLN A 96 7.18 -8.07 -9.52
CA GLN A 96 8.40 -8.89 -9.56
C GLN A 96 9.66 -8.03 -9.81
N ASN A 97 9.58 -7.10 -10.77
CA ASN A 97 10.70 -6.20 -11.07
C ASN A 97 11.04 -5.29 -9.87
N ILE A 98 10.03 -4.80 -9.16
CA ILE A 98 10.23 -4.00 -7.94
C ILE A 98 10.89 -4.84 -6.84
N ILE A 99 10.39 -6.05 -6.58
CA ILE A 99 10.96 -6.92 -5.54
C ILE A 99 12.42 -7.28 -5.85
N ARG A 100 12.77 -7.41 -7.13
CA ARG A 100 14.14 -7.68 -7.59
C ARG A 100 14.99 -6.42 -7.75
N SER A 101 14.42 -5.23 -7.55
CA SER A 101 15.16 -3.99 -7.75
C SER A 101 16.16 -3.78 -6.62
N LYS A 102 17.33 -3.22 -6.97
CA LYS A 102 18.37 -2.87 -6.00
C LYS A 102 17.82 -1.96 -4.88
N PRO A 103 17.05 -0.88 -5.18
CA PRO A 103 16.44 -0.05 -4.13
C PRO A 103 15.58 -0.83 -3.14
N PHE A 104 14.84 -1.84 -3.57
CA PHE A 104 14.00 -2.64 -2.67
C PHE A 104 14.80 -3.65 -1.85
N MET A 105 15.80 -4.29 -2.45
CA MET A 105 16.67 -5.24 -1.74
C MET A 105 17.44 -4.56 -0.60
N GLU A 106 17.83 -3.30 -0.78
CA GLU A 106 18.61 -2.51 0.19
C GLU A 106 17.77 -1.87 1.32
N LEU A 107 16.44 -2.06 1.34
CA LEU A 107 15.56 -1.59 2.43
C LEU A 107 15.69 -2.37 3.75
#